data_AF-A0A6C1PP71-F1
#
_entry.id   AF-A0A6C1PP71-F1
#
_cell.length_a   1.000
_cell.length_b   1.000
_cell.length_c   1.000
_cell.angle_alpha   90.00
_cell.angle_beta   90.00
_cell.angle_gamma   90.00
#
_symmetry.space_group_name_H-M   'P 1'
#
loop_
_entity.id
_entity.type
_entity.pdbx_description
1 polymer ?
#
loop_
_entity_poly.entity_id
_entity_poly.type
_entity_poly.pdbx_seq_one_letter_code
_entity_poly.pdbx_strand_id
1 'polypeptide(L)'
;EGGEFSLLGVDASDWSQGTDGDGEGDDEQRAIMVIASRLDPVYAADGYRDAFDTIRGFTYPERQPLNDLIRTRLAGTWRNPEWVSDSMRREFSVNVYSTIPDRVLPYVPHTAEPTVYQPRYYPFSYSFHGSSRVSVVGRTQLDRARDLSAAERERLAPHLQIELLPDHEAAFRAHIDERIGEIPQGYHARILAIMEAFRTFQYEVGYDDDFSPAHMARFVTDTLSGDCVEFSNTAAILGRMMGIPSRVVTGYLATASLQNPAHERGLAVLRESLPQLSGYRLDEMYLVTTSHRHAWVQFYVPGYGWVDFEPTSYAIPPPPGGDPNERRVVIPIIDPRELPRTAEFPWAQVVSILLWLGGVTVAGLYLLRYGAEIYLTIRSRGTDQAAVRARYRLLLMRLASRGYDLKPASMTAREYAMQFPELAGFADAYTRFRYMPPAVDRNEEISRLLDGYQRANRDGSHARKYSWITRVFSLRGLHYV
;
A
#
# COMPACT_ATOMS: atom_id res chain seq x y z
N GLU A 1 -24.26 -4.77 -34.65
CA GLU A 1 -25.52 -4.34 -35.30
C GLU A 1 -25.69 -2.84 -35.12
N GLY A 2 -25.99 -2.11 -36.19
CA GLY A 2 -26.09 -0.64 -36.21
C GLY A 2 -27.48 -0.15 -35.79
N GLY A 3 -27.81 -0.29 -34.51
CA GLY A 3 -28.99 0.32 -33.89
C GLY A 3 -28.58 1.34 -32.82
N GLU A 4 -29.55 2.16 -32.40
CA GLU A 4 -29.48 2.97 -31.17
C GLU A 4 -29.06 2.06 -30.00
N PHE A 5 -28.03 2.47 -29.23
CA PHE A 5 -27.40 1.63 -28.21
C PHE A 5 -26.77 0.33 -28.77
N SER A 6 -25.77 0.50 -29.65
CA SER A 6 -24.97 -0.62 -30.17
C SER A 6 -23.88 -1.06 -29.18
N LEU A 7 -23.61 -2.38 -29.17
CA LEU A 7 -22.53 -3.01 -28.41
C LEU A 7 -21.50 -3.58 -29.40
N LEU A 8 -20.22 -3.31 -29.15
CA LEU A 8 -19.09 -3.84 -29.92
C LEU A 8 -18.13 -4.58 -29.01
N GLY A 9 -17.83 -5.83 -29.36
CA GLY A 9 -16.75 -6.59 -28.74
C GLY A 9 -15.45 -6.40 -29.51
N VAL A 10 -14.36 -6.10 -28.80
CA VAL A 10 -13.00 -6.00 -29.37
C VAL A 10 -12.11 -7.03 -28.71
N ASP A 11 -11.17 -7.62 -29.47
CA ASP A 11 -10.22 -8.57 -28.89
C ASP A 11 -9.43 -7.91 -27.76
N ALA A 12 -9.24 -8.63 -26.66
CA ALA A 12 -8.44 -8.14 -25.56
C ALA A 12 -7.01 -7.77 -25.99
N SER A 13 -6.39 -8.40 -27.00
CA SER A 13 -5.06 -8.01 -27.49
C SER A 13 -5.00 -6.58 -28.05
N ASP A 14 -6.12 -6.14 -28.62
CA ASP A 14 -6.25 -4.85 -29.30
C ASP A 14 -6.83 -3.78 -28.36
N TRP A 15 -6.97 -4.13 -27.07
CA TRP A 15 -7.43 -3.22 -26.05
C TRP A 15 -6.34 -2.18 -25.72
N SER A 16 -6.42 -1.02 -26.35
CA SER A 16 -5.81 0.18 -25.80
C SER A 16 -6.59 0.60 -24.56
N GLN A 17 -5.89 0.88 -23.46
CA GLN A 17 -6.48 1.75 -22.45
C GLN A 17 -6.68 3.07 -23.17
N GLY A 18 -7.94 3.40 -23.49
CA GLY A 18 -8.27 4.77 -23.90
C GLY A 18 -7.76 5.65 -22.77
N THR A 19 -6.64 6.33 -23.01
CA THR A 19 -6.19 7.40 -22.13
C THR A 19 -7.30 8.43 -22.09
N ASP A 20 -7.59 8.92 -20.90
CA ASP A 20 -8.53 10.01 -20.64
C ASP A 20 -8.52 11.02 -21.81
N GLY A 21 -9.64 11.10 -22.55
CA GLY A 21 -9.92 12.15 -23.54
C GLY A 21 -9.20 12.10 -24.89
N ASP A 22 -7.97 11.57 -24.99
CA ASP A 22 -7.15 11.76 -26.20
C ASP A 22 -7.10 10.51 -27.09
N GLY A 23 -8.14 10.33 -27.93
CA GLY A 23 -8.09 9.43 -29.08
C GLY A 23 -9.25 8.45 -29.26
N GLU A 24 -10.37 8.62 -28.54
CA GLU A 24 -11.60 7.91 -28.86
C GLU A 24 -12.12 8.37 -30.24
N GLY A 25 -12.56 7.42 -31.07
CA GLY A 25 -13.41 7.81 -32.19
C GLY A 25 -14.67 8.46 -31.64
N ASP A 26 -15.09 9.59 -32.21
CA ASP A 26 -16.17 10.48 -31.72
C ASP A 26 -17.50 9.76 -31.33
N ASP A 27 -17.69 8.50 -31.76
CA ASP A 27 -18.91 7.70 -31.59
C ASP A 27 -18.79 6.50 -30.63
N GLU A 28 -17.67 6.32 -29.91
CA GLU A 28 -17.46 5.16 -29.02
C GLU A 28 -17.34 5.54 -27.53
N GLN A 29 -17.76 4.62 -26.66
CA GLN A 29 -17.52 4.68 -25.22
C GLN A 29 -16.97 3.33 -24.73
N ARG A 30 -15.75 3.32 -24.21
CA ARG A 30 -15.03 2.08 -23.84
C ARG A 30 -15.27 1.70 -22.38
N ALA A 31 -15.53 0.42 -22.13
CA ALA A 31 -15.70 -0.11 -20.77
C ALA A 31 -14.42 0.05 -19.94
N ILE A 32 -14.52 0.78 -18.83
CA ILE A 32 -13.38 1.02 -17.92
C ILE A 32 -13.47 0.09 -16.72
N MET A 33 -14.66 -0.04 -16.13
CA MET A 33 -14.86 -0.81 -14.91
C MET A 33 -16.28 -1.37 -14.79
N VAL A 34 -16.43 -2.40 -13.98
CA VAL A 34 -17.71 -2.90 -13.49
C VAL A 34 -17.75 -2.64 -11.99
N ILE A 35 -18.76 -1.89 -11.56
CA ILE A 35 -19.00 -1.60 -10.14
C ILE A 35 -20.18 -2.45 -9.68
N ALA A 36 -19.96 -3.31 -8.69
CA ALA A 36 -21.00 -4.10 -8.05
C ALA A 36 -21.31 -3.54 -6.64
N SER A 37 -22.48 -2.92 -6.50
CA SER A 37 -22.97 -2.32 -5.26
C SER A 37 -24.50 -2.15 -5.27
N ARG A 38 -25.10 -2.14 -4.08
CA ARG A 38 -26.52 -1.74 -3.88
C ARG A 38 -26.70 -0.23 -3.73
N LEU A 39 -25.61 0.52 -3.74
CA LEU A 39 -25.61 1.97 -3.66
C LEU A 39 -25.97 2.53 -5.04
N ASP A 40 -26.95 3.45 -5.08
CA ASP A 40 -27.34 4.19 -6.28
C ASP A 40 -27.66 5.65 -5.88
N PRO A 41 -26.96 6.66 -6.44
CA PRO A 41 -25.80 6.56 -7.31
C PRO A 41 -24.50 6.21 -6.55
N VAL A 42 -23.52 5.62 -7.25
CA VAL A 42 -22.13 5.48 -6.80
C VAL A 42 -21.29 6.60 -7.40
N TYR A 43 -20.92 7.56 -6.55
CA TYR A 43 -19.91 8.58 -6.85
C TYR A 43 -18.51 7.98 -6.65
N ALA A 44 -17.97 7.34 -7.69
CA ALA A 44 -16.71 6.62 -7.62
C ALA A 44 -15.53 7.60 -7.79
N ALA A 45 -15.17 8.29 -6.71
CA ALA A 45 -14.17 9.37 -6.75
C ALA A 45 -12.75 8.85 -6.98
N ASP A 46 -12.03 9.53 -7.89
CA ASP A 46 -10.60 9.36 -8.18
C ASP A 46 -9.75 10.58 -7.79
N GLY A 47 -10.41 11.67 -7.38
CA GLY A 47 -9.74 12.92 -7.07
C GLY A 47 -10.60 13.93 -6.32
N TYR A 48 -10.00 14.57 -5.32
CA TYR A 48 -10.59 15.64 -4.53
C TYR A 48 -9.75 16.91 -4.70
N ARG A 49 -10.38 17.97 -5.20
CA ARG A 49 -9.77 19.28 -5.44
C ARG A 49 -10.29 20.28 -4.40
N ASP A 50 -9.63 20.27 -3.25
CA ASP A 50 -10.02 21.09 -2.09
C ASP A 50 -9.34 22.47 -2.07
N ALA A 51 -8.16 22.62 -2.67
CA ALA A 51 -7.41 23.88 -2.69
C ALA A 51 -7.91 24.81 -3.81
N PHE A 52 -7.81 26.11 -3.61
CA PHE A 52 -8.18 27.12 -4.61
C PHE A 52 -7.00 28.02 -4.93
N ASP A 53 -6.69 28.14 -6.22
CA ASP A 53 -5.67 29.02 -6.77
C ASP A 53 -6.34 30.09 -7.65
N THR A 54 -5.93 31.35 -7.49
CA THR A 54 -6.56 32.50 -8.18
C THR A 54 -6.49 32.43 -9.71
N ILE A 55 -5.52 31.70 -10.27
CA ILE A 55 -5.32 31.56 -11.72
C ILE A 55 -5.80 30.19 -12.21
N ARG A 56 -5.49 29.12 -11.49
CA ARG A 56 -5.77 27.73 -11.90
C ARG A 56 -7.10 27.18 -11.40
N GLY A 57 -7.74 27.84 -10.45
CA GLY A 57 -9.02 27.41 -9.87
C GLY A 57 -8.83 26.28 -8.86
N PHE A 58 -9.72 25.29 -8.88
CA PHE A 58 -9.66 24.19 -7.94
C PHE A 58 -8.53 23.20 -8.27
N THR A 59 -7.64 23.00 -7.30
CA THR A 59 -6.43 22.19 -7.46
C THR A 59 -6.35 21.10 -6.40
N TYR A 60 -5.53 20.08 -6.67
CA TYR A 60 -5.19 19.07 -5.67
C TYR A 60 -4.33 19.72 -4.57
N PRO A 61 -4.72 19.62 -3.29
CA PRO A 61 -3.89 20.10 -2.20
C PRO A 61 -2.64 19.20 -2.04
N GLU A 62 -1.58 19.71 -1.43
CA GLU A 62 -0.33 18.95 -1.20
C GLU A 62 -0.54 17.68 -0.37
N ARG A 63 -1.52 17.68 0.54
CA ARG A 63 -1.90 16.52 1.36
C ARG A 63 -3.42 16.40 1.40
N GLN A 64 -3.94 15.34 0.81
CA GLN A 64 -5.33 14.93 0.93
C GLN A 64 -5.37 13.41 1.11
N PRO A 65 -5.62 12.91 2.34
CA PRO A 65 -5.62 11.48 2.63
C PRO A 65 -6.48 10.63 1.69
N LEU A 66 -7.56 11.20 1.15
CA LEU A 66 -8.42 10.51 0.19
C LEU A 66 -7.73 10.29 -1.16
N ASN A 67 -7.03 11.32 -1.67
CA ASN A 67 -6.25 11.24 -2.90
C ASN A 67 -5.06 10.27 -2.72
N ASP A 68 -4.41 10.30 -1.56
CA ASP A 68 -3.35 9.35 -1.23
C ASP A 68 -3.89 7.92 -1.21
N LEU A 69 -5.08 7.71 -0.62
CA LEU A 69 -5.74 6.40 -0.55
C LEU A 69 -6.15 5.87 -1.91
N ILE A 70 -6.33 6.68 -2.94
CA ILE A 70 -6.61 6.22 -4.30
C ILE A 70 -5.40 5.49 -4.91
N ARG A 71 -4.19 6.02 -4.68
CA ARG A 71 -2.95 5.55 -5.34
C ARG A 71 -2.04 4.66 -4.46
N THR A 72 -2.24 4.66 -3.15
CA THR A 72 -1.35 3.95 -2.22
C THR A 72 -1.35 2.43 -2.44
N ARG A 73 -0.20 1.77 -2.46
CA ARG A 73 -0.18 0.29 -2.45
C ARG A 73 -0.39 -0.21 -1.03
N LEU A 74 -1.56 -0.80 -0.78
CA LEU A 74 -1.92 -1.30 0.55
C LEU A 74 -1.32 -2.69 0.78
N ALA A 75 -0.68 -2.89 1.94
CA ALA A 75 -0.17 -4.22 2.36
C ALA A 75 -1.27 -5.11 3.00
N GLY A 76 -2.39 -4.50 3.39
CA GLY A 76 -3.56 -5.17 3.97
C GLY A 76 -4.76 -4.21 3.96
N THR A 77 -5.90 -4.66 4.46
CA THR A 77 -7.12 -3.83 4.50
C THR A 77 -6.89 -2.56 5.33
N TRP A 78 -6.94 -1.42 4.67
CA TRP A 78 -6.96 -0.12 5.31
C TRP A 78 -8.31 0.11 5.97
N ARG A 79 -8.30 0.70 7.17
CA ARG A 79 -9.51 1.10 7.90
C ARG A 79 -9.40 2.57 8.23
N ASN A 80 -10.48 3.30 8.01
CA ASN A 80 -10.51 4.72 8.30
C ASN A 80 -10.28 4.95 9.79
N PRO A 81 -9.20 5.66 10.19
CA PRO A 81 -8.91 5.93 11.58
C PRO A 81 -9.82 7.02 12.16
N GLU A 82 -10.48 7.82 11.32
CA GLU A 82 -11.32 8.92 11.75
C GLU A 82 -12.71 8.44 12.16
N TRP A 83 -13.12 8.86 13.35
CA TRP A 83 -14.50 8.69 13.80
C TRP A 83 -15.34 9.88 13.31
N VAL A 84 -16.09 9.66 12.24
CA VAL A 84 -17.01 10.66 11.69
C VAL A 84 -18.34 10.57 12.43
N SER A 85 -18.70 11.63 13.17
CA SER A 85 -19.95 11.74 13.92
C SER A 85 -21.12 12.28 13.09
N ASP A 86 -20.98 12.33 11.77
CA ASP A 86 -22.00 12.87 10.87
C ASP A 86 -23.25 12.00 10.88
N SER A 87 -24.41 12.65 11.01
CA SER A 87 -25.71 11.98 10.95
C SER A 87 -26.03 11.55 9.52
N MET A 88 -26.99 10.63 9.37
CA MET A 88 -27.47 10.16 8.05
C MET A 88 -26.38 9.54 7.18
N ARG A 89 -25.44 8.82 7.81
CA ARG A 89 -24.43 8.01 7.11
C ARG A 89 -24.80 6.54 7.15
N ARG A 90 -24.76 5.88 6.00
CA ARG A 90 -24.97 4.44 5.89
C ARG A 90 -23.80 3.80 5.16
N GLU A 91 -23.37 2.67 5.67
CA GLU A 91 -22.27 1.92 5.09
C GLU A 91 -22.77 1.05 3.93
N PHE A 92 -22.08 1.15 2.78
CA PHE A 92 -22.31 0.32 1.61
C PHE A 92 -20.99 -0.29 1.15
N SER A 93 -21.04 -1.56 0.74
CA SER A 93 -19.93 -2.23 0.07
C SER A 93 -19.89 -1.86 -1.40
N VAL A 94 -18.70 -1.59 -1.92
CA VAL A 94 -18.45 -1.27 -3.33
C VAL A 94 -17.33 -2.17 -3.80
N ASN A 95 -17.63 -2.98 -4.81
CA ASN A 95 -16.69 -3.91 -5.41
C ASN A 95 -16.43 -3.46 -6.83
N VAL A 96 -15.17 -3.23 -7.17
CA VAL A 96 -14.79 -2.68 -8.48
C VAL A 96 -13.88 -3.66 -9.18
N TYR A 97 -14.20 -3.95 -10.43
CA TYR A 97 -13.39 -4.72 -11.36
C TYR A 97 -13.02 -3.77 -12.50
N SER A 98 -11.74 -3.53 -12.71
CA SER A 98 -11.29 -2.38 -13.48
C SER A 98 -10.16 -2.73 -14.43
N THR A 99 -10.14 -1.97 -15.53
CA THR A 99 -9.02 -1.91 -16.47
C THR A 99 -7.90 -0.98 -15.97
N ILE A 100 -8.21 -0.06 -15.05
CA ILE A 100 -7.26 0.88 -14.46
C ILE A 100 -6.79 0.42 -13.05
N PRO A 101 -5.54 0.71 -12.67
CA PRO A 101 -4.98 0.26 -11.39
C PRO A 101 -5.41 1.10 -10.18
N ASP A 102 -5.72 2.39 -10.42
CA ASP A 102 -6.07 3.33 -9.37
C ASP A 102 -7.46 3.04 -8.81
N ARG A 103 -7.61 3.16 -7.49
CA ARG A 103 -8.90 2.89 -6.83
C ARG A 103 -9.87 4.05 -7.04
N VAL A 104 -11.15 3.72 -7.17
CA VAL A 104 -12.23 4.71 -7.07
C VAL A 104 -13.08 4.40 -5.85
N LEU A 105 -13.32 5.40 -5.01
CA LEU A 105 -13.98 5.20 -3.71
C LEU A 105 -15.01 6.31 -3.45
N PRO A 106 -16.26 5.97 -3.12
CA PRO A 106 -17.20 6.96 -2.60
C PRO A 106 -16.69 7.63 -1.33
N TYR A 107 -17.17 8.86 -1.10
CA TYR A 107 -16.69 9.64 0.03
C TYR A 107 -17.07 9.03 1.40
N VAL A 108 -16.16 9.26 2.36
CA VAL A 108 -15.99 8.59 3.67
C VAL A 108 -15.75 7.08 3.52
N PRO A 109 -14.67 6.65 2.85
CA PRO A 109 -14.29 5.24 2.84
C PRO A 109 -14.12 4.76 4.30
N HIS A 110 -14.74 3.64 4.64
CA HIS A 110 -14.60 2.97 5.94
C HIS A 110 -13.52 1.88 5.88
N THR A 111 -13.52 1.10 4.81
CA THR A 111 -12.49 0.12 4.51
C THR A 111 -12.05 0.22 3.06
N ALA A 112 -10.78 -0.05 2.79
CA ALA A 112 -10.25 -0.22 1.44
C ALA A 112 -9.28 -1.41 1.44
N GLU A 113 -9.56 -2.41 0.61
CA GLU A 113 -8.70 -3.58 0.45
C GLU A 113 -7.58 -3.32 -0.58
N PRO A 114 -6.47 -4.08 -0.51
CA PRO A 114 -5.44 -4.01 -1.53
C PRO A 114 -5.98 -4.27 -2.94
N THR A 115 -5.53 -3.49 -3.91
CA THR A 115 -5.79 -3.76 -5.33
C THR A 115 -5.15 -5.09 -5.71
N VAL A 116 -5.98 -6.03 -6.16
CA VAL A 116 -5.55 -7.34 -6.64
C VAL A 116 -5.31 -7.25 -8.14
N TYR A 117 -4.12 -7.66 -8.58
CA TYR A 117 -3.76 -7.74 -10.00
C TYR A 117 -3.87 -9.18 -10.52
N GLN A 118 -4.72 -9.40 -11.53
CA GLN A 118 -5.03 -10.68 -12.15
C GLN A 118 -4.89 -10.57 -13.68
N PRO A 119 -3.66 -10.69 -14.23
CA PRO A 119 -3.41 -10.49 -15.67
C PRO A 119 -4.11 -11.51 -16.58
N ARG A 120 -4.64 -12.59 -15.99
CA ARG A 120 -5.47 -13.59 -16.68
C ARG A 120 -6.70 -12.96 -17.33
N TYR A 121 -7.27 -11.93 -16.71
CA TYR A 121 -8.51 -11.28 -17.14
C TYR A 121 -8.25 -9.96 -17.88
N TYR A 122 -7.10 -9.82 -18.54
CA TYR A 122 -6.80 -8.63 -19.33
C TYR A 122 -7.94 -8.29 -20.30
N PRO A 123 -8.40 -7.02 -20.36
CA PRO A 123 -7.84 -5.83 -19.71
C PRO A 123 -8.35 -5.56 -18.29
N PHE A 124 -9.43 -6.21 -17.83
CA PHE A 124 -9.99 -6.15 -16.46
C PHE A 124 -9.09 -6.86 -15.44
N SER A 125 -7.84 -6.42 -15.36
CA SER A 125 -6.79 -7.06 -14.59
C SER A 125 -6.76 -6.59 -13.14
N TYR A 126 -7.54 -5.58 -12.76
CA TYR A 126 -7.51 -5.03 -11.41
C TYR A 126 -8.85 -5.26 -10.73
N SER A 127 -8.83 -5.63 -9.46
CA SER A 127 -10.03 -5.60 -8.62
C SER A 127 -9.70 -5.04 -7.25
N PHE A 128 -10.64 -4.31 -6.68
CA PHE A 128 -10.52 -3.81 -5.32
C PHE A 128 -11.90 -3.71 -4.69
N HIS A 129 -11.93 -3.91 -3.38
CA HIS A 129 -13.13 -3.96 -2.58
C HIS A 129 -13.00 -2.96 -1.44
N GLY A 130 -14.11 -2.36 -1.06
CA GLY A 130 -14.14 -1.47 0.08
C GLY A 130 -15.57 -1.25 0.54
N SER A 131 -15.68 -0.56 1.68
CA SER A 131 -16.96 -0.03 2.13
C SER A 131 -16.83 1.46 2.39
N SER A 132 -17.89 2.21 2.11
CA SER A 132 -17.93 3.66 2.32
C SER A 132 -19.20 4.05 3.07
N ARG A 133 -19.08 5.03 3.96
CA ARG A 133 -20.19 5.60 4.73
C ARG A 133 -20.76 6.81 3.98
N VAL A 134 -21.56 6.52 2.98
CA VAL A 134 -22.13 7.55 2.10
C VAL A 134 -23.28 8.29 2.77
N SER A 135 -23.55 9.49 2.29
CA SER A 135 -24.68 10.30 2.75
C SER A 135 -25.98 9.70 2.24
N VAL A 136 -26.95 9.51 3.12
CA VAL A 136 -28.35 9.19 2.78
C VAL A 136 -29.28 10.32 3.24
N VAL A 137 -28.74 11.53 3.33
CA VAL A 137 -29.50 12.72 3.72
C VAL A 137 -30.54 13.05 2.65
N GLY A 138 -31.79 13.24 3.06
CA GLY A 138 -32.87 13.65 2.17
C GLY A 138 -33.16 15.14 2.30
N ARG A 139 -34.02 15.65 1.40
CA ARG A 139 -34.44 17.05 1.37
C ARG A 139 -34.96 17.56 2.73
N THR A 140 -35.79 16.77 3.42
CA THR A 140 -36.35 17.12 4.73
C THR A 140 -35.28 17.39 5.79
N GLN A 141 -34.16 16.66 5.75
CA GLN A 141 -33.03 16.86 6.66
C GLN A 141 -32.21 18.08 6.23
N LEU A 142 -31.95 18.24 4.93
CA LEU A 142 -31.22 19.37 4.39
C LEU A 142 -31.94 20.70 4.67
N ASP A 143 -33.26 20.76 4.51
CA ASP A 143 -34.07 21.95 4.83
C ASP A 143 -33.98 22.38 6.30
N ARG A 144 -33.60 21.48 7.19
CA ARG A 144 -33.39 21.74 8.63
C ARG A 144 -31.93 21.98 9.00
N ALA A 145 -31.02 21.96 8.03
CA ALA A 145 -29.60 22.20 8.27
C ALA A 145 -29.40 23.63 8.79
N ARG A 146 -28.65 23.73 9.89
CA ARG A 146 -28.24 25.01 10.48
C ARG A 146 -27.05 25.60 9.73
N ASP A 147 -26.78 26.87 9.97
CA ASP A 147 -25.51 27.48 9.57
C ASP A 147 -24.31 26.93 10.35
N LEU A 148 -23.12 27.20 9.81
CA LEU A 148 -21.84 26.88 10.43
C LEU A 148 -21.69 27.58 11.79
N SER A 149 -21.28 26.81 12.80
CA SER A 149 -20.75 27.37 14.04
C SER A 149 -19.39 28.04 13.80
N ALA A 150 -18.96 28.88 14.75
CA ALA A 150 -17.63 29.52 14.69
C ALA A 150 -16.49 28.49 14.58
N ALA A 151 -16.58 27.40 15.35
CA ALA A 151 -15.59 26.32 15.33
C ALA A 151 -15.57 25.57 13.97
N GLU A 152 -16.74 25.33 13.37
CA GLU A 152 -16.80 24.72 12.03
C GLU A 152 -16.24 25.66 10.97
N ARG A 153 -16.55 26.96 11.05
CA ARG A 153 -16.03 27.98 10.13
C ARG A 153 -14.50 28.08 10.20
N GLU A 154 -13.93 28.02 11.39
CA GLU A 154 -12.47 28.00 11.58
C GLU A 154 -11.85 26.71 11.00
N ARG A 155 -12.41 25.54 11.36
CA ARG A 155 -11.92 24.24 10.87
C ARG A 155 -12.02 24.11 9.35
N LEU A 156 -13.08 24.67 8.75
CA LEU A 156 -13.35 24.59 7.31
C LEU A 156 -12.89 25.83 6.54
N ALA A 157 -12.10 26.72 7.18
CA ALA A 157 -11.59 27.93 6.54
C ALA A 157 -10.90 27.65 5.18
N PRO A 158 -10.07 26.60 5.01
CA PRO A 158 -9.47 26.30 3.70
C PRO A 158 -10.49 26.00 2.58
N HIS A 159 -11.69 25.56 2.95
CA HIS A 159 -12.78 25.23 2.04
C HIS A 159 -13.77 26.38 1.85
N LEU A 160 -13.60 27.48 2.58
CA LEU A 160 -14.35 28.73 2.46
C LEU A 160 -13.55 29.80 1.72
N GLN A 161 -12.22 29.73 1.80
CA GLN A 161 -11.33 30.68 1.16
C GLN A 161 -11.49 30.65 -0.36
N ILE A 162 -11.69 31.83 -0.93
CA ILE A 162 -11.73 32.05 -2.37
C ILE A 162 -11.13 33.43 -2.65
N GLU A 163 -10.18 33.49 -3.58
CA GLU A 163 -9.50 34.71 -3.99
C GLU A 163 -9.56 34.80 -5.51
N LEU A 164 -10.44 35.66 -6.02
CA LEU A 164 -10.67 35.85 -7.45
C LEU A 164 -10.01 37.15 -7.90
N LEU A 165 -9.57 37.20 -9.16
CA LEU A 165 -9.22 38.47 -9.78
C LEU A 165 -10.49 39.36 -9.86
N PRO A 166 -10.36 40.70 -9.75
CA PRO A 166 -11.50 41.61 -9.67
C PRO A 166 -12.54 41.42 -10.78
N ASP A 167 -12.08 41.22 -12.02
CA ASP A 167 -12.97 41.04 -13.17
C ASP A 167 -13.75 39.72 -13.10
N HIS A 168 -13.11 38.63 -12.64
CA HIS A 168 -13.79 37.34 -12.44
C HIS A 168 -14.78 37.43 -11.27
N GLU A 169 -14.40 38.08 -10.17
CA GLU A 169 -15.30 38.29 -9.03
C GLU A 169 -16.54 39.08 -9.45
N ALA A 170 -16.37 40.13 -10.27
CA ALA A 170 -17.47 40.91 -10.81
C ALA A 170 -18.42 40.05 -11.66
N ALA A 171 -17.89 39.14 -12.49
CA ALA A 171 -18.69 38.21 -13.29
C ALA A 171 -19.57 37.29 -12.42
N PHE A 172 -18.99 36.65 -11.40
CA PHE A 172 -19.79 35.80 -10.50
C PHE A 172 -20.79 36.59 -9.65
N ARG A 173 -20.45 37.81 -9.21
CA ARG A 173 -21.40 38.69 -8.53
C ARG A 173 -22.57 39.08 -9.41
N ALA A 174 -22.30 39.44 -10.67
CA ALA A 174 -23.36 39.73 -11.64
C ALA A 174 -24.28 38.51 -11.86
N HIS A 175 -23.70 37.31 -11.97
CA HIS A 175 -24.49 36.08 -12.05
C HIS A 175 -25.37 35.86 -10.81
N ILE A 176 -24.83 36.06 -9.60
CA ILE A 176 -25.60 35.97 -8.35
C ILE A 176 -26.76 36.97 -8.39
N ASP A 177 -26.48 38.24 -8.71
CA ASP A 177 -27.50 39.29 -8.72
C ASP A 177 -28.61 39.03 -9.76
N GLU A 178 -28.25 38.53 -10.95
CA GLU A 178 -29.18 38.26 -12.05
C GLU A 178 -30.05 37.02 -11.81
N ARG A 179 -29.44 35.90 -11.39
CA ARG A 179 -30.09 34.58 -11.38
C ARG A 179 -30.52 34.11 -10.01
N ILE A 180 -29.85 34.56 -8.95
CA ILE A 180 -30.20 34.22 -7.56
C ILE A 180 -30.94 35.39 -6.90
N GLY A 181 -30.51 36.63 -7.15
CA GLY A 181 -31.02 37.82 -6.51
C GLY A 181 -30.62 37.87 -5.04
N GLU A 182 -31.61 38.04 -4.14
CA GLU A 182 -31.34 38.07 -2.70
C GLU A 182 -30.92 36.67 -2.20
N ILE A 183 -29.71 36.59 -1.62
CA ILE A 183 -29.17 35.33 -1.08
C ILE A 183 -30.12 34.77 -0.01
N PRO A 184 -30.62 33.53 -0.17
CA PRO A 184 -31.53 32.94 0.81
C PRO A 184 -30.92 32.80 2.21
N GLN A 185 -31.74 32.98 3.25
CA GLN A 185 -31.30 32.87 4.64
C GLN A 185 -30.99 31.42 5.06
N GLY A 186 -31.69 30.42 4.50
CA GLY A 186 -31.51 29.01 4.86
C GLY A 186 -30.27 28.37 4.24
N TYR A 187 -29.54 27.54 4.99
CA TYR A 187 -28.30 26.90 4.53
C TYR A 187 -28.51 26.06 3.25
N HIS A 188 -29.50 25.16 3.27
CA HIS A 188 -29.87 24.39 2.09
C HIS A 188 -30.52 25.24 1.01
N ALA A 189 -31.25 26.30 1.37
CA ALA A 189 -31.84 27.20 0.38
C ALA A 189 -30.76 27.92 -0.46
N ARG A 190 -29.62 28.28 0.14
CA ARG A 190 -28.46 28.80 -0.61
C ARG A 190 -27.88 27.76 -1.57
N ILE A 191 -27.69 26.53 -1.12
CA ILE A 191 -27.22 25.43 -1.98
C ILE A 191 -28.17 25.21 -3.15
N LEU A 192 -29.48 25.11 -2.86
CA LEU A 192 -30.49 24.92 -3.88
C LEU A 192 -30.53 26.09 -4.86
N ALA A 193 -30.40 27.33 -4.39
CA ALA A 193 -30.33 28.49 -5.28
C ALA A 193 -29.15 28.44 -6.27
N ILE A 194 -27.98 27.91 -5.86
CA ILE A 194 -26.85 27.67 -6.77
C ILE A 194 -27.27 26.68 -7.86
N MET A 195 -27.81 25.53 -7.47
CA MET A 195 -28.19 24.48 -8.43
C MET A 195 -29.25 24.99 -9.41
N GLU A 196 -30.23 25.73 -8.89
CA GLU A 196 -31.34 26.24 -9.66
C GLU A 196 -30.98 27.42 -10.58
N ALA A 197 -29.83 28.07 -10.36
CA ALA A 197 -29.32 29.10 -11.26
C ALA A 197 -28.88 28.51 -12.62
N PHE A 198 -28.59 27.21 -12.66
CA PHE A 198 -28.19 26.46 -13.85
C PHE A 198 -29.34 25.99 -14.74
N ARG A 199 -30.61 26.21 -14.35
CA ARG A 199 -31.79 25.75 -15.10
C ARG A 199 -31.86 26.14 -16.57
N THR A 200 -31.19 27.24 -16.95
CA THR A 200 -31.19 27.74 -18.32
C THR A 200 -29.86 27.52 -19.04
N PHE A 201 -28.91 26.86 -18.38
CA PHE A 201 -27.61 26.54 -18.97
C PHE A 201 -27.75 25.24 -19.76
N GLN A 202 -27.01 25.14 -20.85
CA GLN A 202 -26.96 23.94 -21.68
C GLN A 202 -25.87 23.00 -21.18
N TYR A 203 -26.19 21.71 -21.00
CA TYR A 203 -25.17 20.69 -20.80
C TYR A 203 -24.73 20.15 -22.16
N GLU A 204 -23.45 20.28 -22.45
CA GLU A 204 -22.79 19.82 -23.67
C GLU A 204 -21.40 19.32 -23.31
N VAL A 205 -21.09 18.09 -23.69
CA VAL A 205 -19.77 17.51 -23.37
C VAL A 205 -18.70 18.15 -24.22
N GLY A 206 -17.72 18.77 -23.55
CA GLY A 206 -16.58 19.43 -24.15
C GLY A 206 -15.31 18.96 -23.45
N TYR A 207 -14.37 18.39 -24.20
CA TYR A 207 -13.10 17.91 -23.64
C TYR A 207 -12.10 19.06 -23.42
N ASP A 208 -12.47 20.06 -22.62
CA ASP A 208 -11.56 21.14 -22.23
C ASP A 208 -11.19 21.01 -20.74
N ASP A 209 -9.93 20.70 -20.46
CA ASP A 209 -9.38 20.58 -19.11
C ASP A 209 -9.03 21.96 -18.49
N ASP A 210 -9.78 23.03 -18.83
CA ASP A 210 -9.60 24.37 -18.28
C ASP A 210 -10.43 24.57 -16.98
N PHE A 211 -9.79 24.36 -15.84
CA PHE A 211 -10.38 24.59 -14.52
C PHE A 211 -10.27 26.04 -14.02
N SER A 212 -9.79 26.98 -14.84
CA SER A 212 -9.45 28.33 -14.40
C SER A 212 -10.69 29.16 -14.02
N PRO A 213 -10.59 30.08 -13.04
CA PRO A 213 -11.70 30.97 -12.72
C PRO A 213 -12.05 31.91 -13.89
N ALA A 214 -11.11 32.16 -14.80
CA ALA A 214 -11.36 32.91 -16.03
C ALA A 214 -12.34 32.16 -16.96
N HIS A 215 -12.15 30.84 -17.11
CA HIS A 215 -13.06 29.99 -17.86
C HIS A 215 -14.43 29.91 -17.21
N MET A 216 -14.47 29.68 -15.89
CA MET A 216 -15.73 29.66 -15.13
C MET A 216 -16.48 31.00 -15.19
N ALA A 217 -15.77 32.13 -15.22
CA ALA A 217 -16.37 33.45 -15.37
C ALA A 217 -17.04 33.60 -16.76
N ARG A 218 -16.35 33.20 -17.84
CA ARG A 218 -16.95 33.18 -19.20
C ARG A 218 -18.13 32.22 -19.28
N PHE A 219 -18.07 31.10 -18.57
CA PHE A 219 -19.18 30.14 -18.52
C PHE A 219 -20.47 30.78 -17.99
N VAL A 220 -20.38 31.57 -16.92
CA VAL A 220 -21.55 32.19 -16.30
C VAL A 220 -22.03 33.48 -16.97
N THR A 221 -21.20 34.14 -17.80
CA THR A 221 -21.56 35.39 -18.48
C THR A 221 -21.85 35.23 -19.96
N ASP A 222 -21.07 34.41 -20.66
CA ASP A 222 -20.99 34.43 -22.12
C ASP A 222 -21.49 33.11 -22.73
N THR A 223 -20.90 31.97 -22.34
CA THR A 223 -21.17 30.70 -23.03
C THR A 223 -22.49 30.08 -22.60
N LEU A 224 -22.77 30.07 -21.29
CA LEU A 224 -23.94 29.42 -20.69
C LEU A 224 -24.15 27.95 -21.13
N SER A 225 -23.10 27.33 -21.69
CA SER A 225 -23.01 25.95 -22.15
C SER A 225 -21.66 25.40 -21.72
N GLY A 226 -21.63 24.16 -21.22
CA GLY A 226 -20.45 23.49 -20.70
C GLY A 226 -20.75 22.08 -20.22
N ASP A 227 -19.76 21.42 -19.65
CA ASP A 227 -19.85 20.05 -19.16
C ASP A 227 -19.73 19.96 -17.63
N CYS A 228 -19.61 18.74 -17.11
CA CYS A 228 -19.53 18.49 -15.69
C CYS A 228 -18.44 19.31 -14.97
N VAL A 229 -17.35 19.68 -15.64
CA VAL A 229 -16.28 20.53 -15.13
C VAL A 229 -16.78 21.94 -14.86
N GLU A 230 -17.38 22.62 -15.85
CA GLU A 230 -17.88 24.00 -15.68
C GLU A 230 -18.94 24.08 -14.58
N PHE A 231 -19.90 23.16 -14.61
CA PHE A 231 -21.00 23.13 -13.64
C PHE A 231 -20.51 22.91 -12.21
N SER A 232 -19.63 21.91 -11.98
CA SER A 232 -19.15 21.57 -10.64
C SER A 232 -18.19 22.61 -10.06
N ASN A 233 -17.27 23.15 -10.87
CA ASN A 233 -16.34 24.20 -10.44
C ASN A 233 -17.07 25.51 -10.16
N THR A 234 -17.98 25.93 -11.04
CA THR A 234 -18.80 27.13 -10.82
C THR A 234 -19.68 27.00 -9.59
N ALA A 235 -20.34 25.85 -9.39
CA ALA A 235 -21.12 25.58 -8.19
C ALA A 235 -20.27 25.69 -6.91
N ALA A 236 -19.04 25.16 -6.94
CA ALA A 236 -18.13 25.25 -5.81
C ALA A 236 -17.66 26.70 -5.54
N ILE A 237 -17.36 27.49 -6.58
CA ILE A 237 -17.05 28.93 -6.48
C ILE A 237 -18.19 29.68 -5.81
N LEU A 238 -19.41 29.54 -6.35
CA LEU A 238 -20.61 30.20 -5.84
C LEU A 238 -20.90 29.78 -4.39
N GLY A 239 -20.70 28.50 -4.06
CA GLY A 239 -20.79 28.00 -2.69
C GLY A 239 -19.84 28.73 -1.75
N ARG A 240 -18.55 28.86 -2.10
CA ARG A 240 -17.56 29.57 -1.28
C ARG A 240 -17.90 31.05 -1.12
N MET A 241 -18.32 31.72 -2.20
CA MET A 241 -18.77 33.12 -2.16
C MET A 241 -19.98 33.33 -1.24
N MET A 242 -20.85 32.32 -1.12
CA MET A 242 -22.02 32.33 -0.24
C MET A 242 -21.78 31.68 1.14
N GLY A 243 -20.51 31.51 1.52
CA GLY A 243 -20.13 31.03 2.85
C GLY A 243 -20.43 29.56 3.10
N ILE A 244 -20.56 28.76 2.04
CA ILE A 244 -20.71 27.30 2.09
C ILE A 244 -19.33 26.69 1.79
N PRO A 245 -18.78 25.84 2.67
CA PRO A 245 -17.53 25.15 2.40
C PRO A 245 -17.74 24.17 1.24
N SER A 246 -16.93 24.31 0.20
CA SER A 246 -17.12 23.59 -1.07
C SER A 246 -15.81 22.99 -1.57
N ARG A 247 -15.92 21.89 -2.30
CA ARG A 247 -14.83 21.30 -3.08
C ARG A 247 -15.35 20.62 -4.33
N VAL A 248 -14.46 20.45 -5.30
CA VAL A 248 -14.76 19.72 -6.54
C VAL A 248 -14.21 18.30 -6.41
N VAL A 249 -14.97 17.33 -6.88
CA VAL A 249 -14.59 15.92 -6.88
C VAL A 249 -14.66 15.41 -8.32
N THR A 250 -13.65 14.65 -8.72
CA THR A 250 -13.57 13.97 -10.02
C THR A 250 -13.68 12.46 -9.82
N GLY A 251 -14.12 11.76 -10.86
CA GLY A 251 -14.13 10.31 -10.88
C GLY A 251 -15.10 9.79 -11.93
N TYR A 252 -15.84 8.75 -11.56
CA TYR A 252 -16.86 8.16 -12.43
C TYR A 252 -18.20 8.12 -11.72
N LEU A 253 -19.26 8.43 -12.45
CA LEU A 253 -20.63 8.32 -11.94
C LEU A 253 -21.24 7.00 -12.41
N ALA A 254 -21.61 6.13 -11.46
CA ALA A 254 -22.34 4.92 -11.77
C ALA A 254 -23.74 4.99 -11.15
N THR A 255 -24.76 4.94 -12.01
CA THR A 255 -26.16 4.98 -11.57
C THR A 255 -27.05 4.25 -12.57
N ALA A 256 -28.20 3.77 -12.11
CA ALA A 256 -29.14 3.05 -12.95
C ALA A 256 -29.63 3.90 -14.14
N SER A 257 -29.75 5.22 -13.98
CA SER A 257 -30.21 6.12 -15.05
C SER A 257 -29.22 6.28 -16.21
N LEU A 258 -27.95 5.91 -16.03
CA LEU A 258 -26.94 5.92 -17.09
C LEU A 258 -26.79 4.56 -17.79
N GLN A 259 -27.48 3.50 -17.32
CA GLN A 259 -27.40 2.18 -17.94
C GLN A 259 -28.44 2.05 -19.06
N ASN A 260 -27.96 1.95 -20.30
CA ASN A 260 -28.78 1.68 -21.48
C ASN A 260 -28.71 0.18 -21.88
N PRO A 261 -29.52 -0.29 -22.85
CA PRO A 261 -29.51 -1.71 -23.26
C PRO A 261 -28.16 -2.23 -23.78
N ALA A 262 -27.26 -1.37 -24.27
CA ALA A 262 -25.90 -1.77 -24.64
C ALA A 262 -25.05 -2.06 -23.40
N HIS A 263 -25.19 -1.25 -22.34
CA HIS A 263 -24.51 -1.46 -21.06
C HIS A 263 -24.94 -2.78 -20.40
N GLU A 264 -26.25 -3.04 -20.36
CA GLU A 264 -26.80 -4.27 -19.76
C GLU A 264 -26.32 -5.53 -20.51
N ARG A 265 -26.32 -5.50 -21.85
CA ARG A 265 -25.78 -6.60 -22.67
C ARG A 265 -24.28 -6.75 -22.47
N GLY A 266 -23.54 -5.64 -22.42
CA GLY A 266 -22.09 -5.66 -22.18
C GLY A 266 -21.74 -6.26 -20.82
N LEU A 267 -22.49 -5.91 -19.79
CA LEU A 267 -22.37 -6.46 -18.45
C LEU A 267 -22.69 -7.96 -18.40
N ALA A 268 -23.71 -8.41 -19.14
CA ALA A 268 -24.02 -9.84 -19.25
C ALA A 268 -22.85 -10.63 -19.85
N VAL A 269 -22.24 -10.12 -20.94
CA VAL A 269 -21.06 -10.73 -21.57
C VAL A 269 -19.86 -10.75 -20.60
N LEU A 270 -19.56 -9.61 -19.96
CA LEU A 270 -18.44 -9.52 -19.02
C LEU A 270 -18.61 -10.43 -17.80
N ARG A 271 -19.84 -10.61 -17.32
CA ARG A 271 -20.14 -11.51 -16.20
C ARG A 271 -19.86 -12.98 -16.53
N GLU A 272 -20.03 -13.40 -17.78
CA GLU A 272 -19.67 -14.76 -18.23
C GLU A 272 -18.15 -14.95 -18.26
N SER A 273 -17.40 -13.94 -18.67
CA SER A 273 -15.93 -14.00 -18.77
C SER A 273 -15.19 -13.73 -17.45
N LEU A 274 -15.83 -13.08 -16.48
CA LEU A 274 -15.26 -12.70 -15.19
C LEU A 274 -15.96 -13.46 -14.04
N PRO A 275 -15.43 -14.62 -13.60
CA PRO A 275 -16.04 -15.43 -12.55
C PRO A 275 -16.31 -14.66 -11.24
N GLN A 276 -15.54 -13.62 -10.97
CA GLN A 276 -15.69 -12.76 -9.80
C GLN A 276 -17.05 -12.01 -9.79
N LEU A 277 -17.65 -11.79 -10.97
CA LEU A 277 -18.95 -11.14 -11.11
C LEU A 277 -20.13 -12.10 -10.93
N SER A 278 -19.90 -13.41 -10.94
CA SER A 278 -20.98 -14.41 -10.91
C SER A 278 -21.89 -14.31 -9.67
N GLY A 279 -21.34 -13.85 -8.54
CA GLY A 279 -22.04 -13.69 -7.26
C GLY A 279 -22.94 -12.46 -7.16
N TYR A 280 -22.91 -11.54 -8.12
CA TYR A 280 -23.73 -10.33 -8.13
C TYR A 280 -24.88 -10.43 -9.12
N ARG A 281 -26.00 -9.78 -8.80
CA ARG A 281 -27.13 -9.65 -9.71
C ARG A 281 -26.88 -8.50 -10.69
N LEU A 282 -27.43 -8.60 -11.91
CA LEU A 282 -27.26 -7.57 -12.94
C LEU A 282 -27.81 -6.20 -12.49
N ASP A 283 -28.88 -6.18 -11.70
CA ASP A 283 -29.49 -4.96 -11.13
C ASP A 283 -28.72 -4.38 -9.93
N GLU A 284 -27.65 -5.03 -9.49
CA GLU A 284 -26.72 -4.55 -8.46
C GLU A 284 -25.34 -4.22 -9.07
N MET A 285 -25.26 -4.08 -10.39
CA MET A 285 -24.03 -3.86 -11.13
C MET A 285 -24.19 -2.74 -12.16
N TYR A 286 -23.12 -1.97 -12.34
CA TYR A 286 -23.03 -0.91 -13.32
C TYR A 286 -21.83 -1.15 -14.24
N LEU A 287 -22.05 -1.12 -15.56
CA LEU A 287 -20.97 -1.00 -16.52
C LEU A 287 -20.61 0.47 -16.66
N VAL A 288 -19.38 0.81 -16.26
CA VAL A 288 -18.85 2.17 -16.30
C VAL A 288 -17.92 2.29 -17.52
N THR A 289 -18.16 3.30 -18.34
CA THR A 289 -17.40 3.58 -19.57
C THR A 289 -16.63 4.90 -19.47
N THR A 290 -15.84 5.22 -20.49
CA THR A 290 -15.21 6.54 -20.68
C THR A 290 -16.22 7.68 -20.66
N SER A 291 -17.42 7.50 -21.22
CA SER A 291 -18.52 8.47 -21.18
C SER A 291 -19.06 8.74 -19.77
N HIS A 292 -18.75 7.90 -18.77
CA HIS A 292 -19.17 8.10 -17.38
C HIS A 292 -18.12 8.81 -16.53
N ARG A 293 -17.03 9.29 -17.12
CA ARG A 293 -16.12 10.23 -16.45
C ARG A 293 -16.93 11.46 -16.05
N HIS A 294 -16.79 11.87 -14.80
CA HIS A 294 -17.67 12.89 -14.24
C HIS A 294 -16.96 13.74 -13.18
N ALA A 295 -17.44 14.96 -13.02
CA ALA A 295 -17.07 15.87 -11.94
C ALA A 295 -18.33 16.40 -11.26
N TRP A 296 -18.29 16.48 -9.93
CA TRP A 296 -19.40 16.96 -9.12
C TRP A 296 -18.90 17.82 -7.97
N VAL A 297 -19.82 18.52 -7.32
CA VAL A 297 -19.51 19.37 -6.18
C VAL A 297 -19.88 18.67 -4.88
N GLN A 298 -19.03 18.82 -3.87
CA GLN A 298 -19.41 18.51 -2.50
C GLN A 298 -19.54 19.79 -1.69
N PHE A 299 -20.68 19.94 -1.02
CA PHE A 299 -20.90 20.97 -0.02
C PHE A 299 -20.84 20.37 1.37
N TYR A 300 -20.17 21.04 2.30
CA TYR A 300 -20.25 20.66 3.71
C TYR A 300 -21.58 21.14 4.29
N VAL A 301 -22.37 20.22 4.84
CA VAL A 301 -23.64 20.51 5.51
C VAL A 301 -23.51 20.23 7.01
N PRO A 302 -23.66 21.24 7.88
CA PRO A 302 -23.47 21.07 9.33
C PRO A 302 -24.33 19.94 9.92
N GLY A 303 -23.69 19.03 10.66
CA GLY A 303 -24.32 17.84 11.24
C GLY A 303 -24.45 16.64 10.29
N TYR A 304 -24.27 16.83 8.98
CA TYR A 304 -24.33 15.77 7.96
C TYR A 304 -22.99 15.55 7.24
N GLY A 305 -22.03 16.47 7.33
CA GLY A 305 -20.71 16.34 6.71
C GLY A 305 -20.69 16.78 5.25
N TRP A 306 -19.72 16.29 4.47
CA TRP A 306 -19.67 16.55 3.02
C TRP A 306 -20.71 15.73 2.27
N VAL A 307 -21.56 16.40 1.51
CA VAL A 307 -22.64 15.78 0.74
C VAL A 307 -22.41 16.07 -0.74
N ASP A 308 -22.53 15.04 -1.57
CA ASP A 308 -22.46 15.14 -3.02
C ASP A 308 -23.71 15.85 -3.57
N PHE A 309 -23.50 16.80 -4.48
CA PHE A 309 -24.56 17.46 -5.25
C PHE A 309 -24.22 17.40 -6.72
N GLU A 310 -25.25 17.29 -7.55
CA GLU A 310 -25.13 17.12 -9.00
C GLU A 310 -25.66 18.35 -9.74
N PRO A 311 -24.84 19.38 -10.02
CA PRO A 311 -25.34 20.60 -10.64
C PRO A 311 -25.78 20.36 -12.09
N THR A 312 -25.18 19.38 -12.79
CA THR A 312 -25.54 19.04 -14.17
C THR A 312 -26.97 18.53 -14.31
N SER A 313 -27.53 17.93 -13.25
CA SER A 313 -28.93 17.46 -13.21
C SER A 313 -29.97 18.59 -13.27
N TYR A 314 -29.54 19.84 -13.07
CA TYR A 314 -30.38 21.03 -13.17
C TYR A 314 -30.29 21.72 -14.53
N ALA A 315 -29.28 21.41 -15.35
CA ALA A 315 -29.10 22.00 -16.65
C ALA A 315 -30.12 21.49 -17.69
N ILE A 316 -30.19 22.17 -18.82
CA ILE A 316 -30.87 21.65 -20.02
C ILE A 316 -30.07 20.44 -20.50
N PRO A 317 -30.69 19.26 -20.66
CA PRO A 317 -29.98 18.05 -21.08
C PRO A 317 -29.38 18.22 -22.48
N PRO A 318 -28.40 17.39 -22.88
CA PRO A 318 -27.83 17.42 -24.22
C PRO A 318 -28.91 17.45 -25.31
N PRO A 319 -28.68 18.18 -26.43
CA PRO A 319 -29.53 18.03 -27.60
C PRO A 319 -29.47 16.58 -28.12
N PRO A 320 -30.47 16.12 -28.87
CA PRO A 320 -30.47 14.76 -29.43
C PRO A 320 -29.18 14.43 -30.19
N GLY A 321 -28.55 13.29 -29.89
CA GLY A 321 -27.26 12.89 -30.44
C GLY A 321 -26.03 13.55 -29.79
N GLY A 322 -26.24 14.45 -28.81
CA GLY A 322 -25.19 15.09 -28.03
C GLY A 322 -24.92 14.39 -26.69
N ASP A 323 -25.70 13.38 -26.32
CA ASP A 323 -25.48 12.60 -25.09
C ASP A 323 -24.36 11.57 -25.30
N PRO A 324 -23.21 11.68 -24.60
CA PRO A 324 -22.13 10.69 -24.69
C PRO A 324 -22.57 9.29 -24.29
N ASN A 325 -23.65 9.16 -23.51
CA ASN A 325 -24.20 7.87 -23.10
C ASN A 325 -24.95 7.15 -24.24
N GLU A 326 -25.30 7.85 -25.33
CA GLU A 326 -25.89 7.28 -26.55
C GLU A 326 -24.85 6.66 -27.49
N ARG A 327 -23.55 6.96 -27.29
CA ARG A 327 -22.44 6.42 -28.09
C ARG A 327 -22.36 4.90 -28.00
N ARG A 328 -21.71 4.27 -28.98
CA ARG A 328 -21.54 2.81 -29.04
C ARG A 328 -20.71 2.32 -27.86
N VAL A 329 -21.26 1.38 -27.08
CA VAL A 329 -20.54 0.74 -25.98
C VAL A 329 -19.55 -0.28 -26.54
N VAL A 330 -18.29 -0.16 -26.15
CA VAL A 330 -17.22 -1.08 -26.54
C VAL A 330 -16.75 -1.86 -25.32
N ILE A 331 -16.81 -3.19 -25.41
CA ILE A 331 -16.33 -4.11 -24.35
C ILE A 331 -15.18 -4.98 -24.87
N PRO A 332 -14.26 -5.42 -23.99
CA PRO A 332 -13.27 -6.40 -24.36
C PRO A 332 -13.90 -7.80 -24.39
N ILE A 333 -13.58 -8.57 -25.41
CA ILE A 333 -13.82 -10.01 -25.44
C ILE A 333 -12.67 -10.65 -24.66
N ILE A 334 -12.95 -11.01 -23.41
CA ILE A 334 -11.94 -11.56 -22.49
C ILE A 334 -11.88 -13.08 -22.69
N ASP A 335 -10.74 -13.56 -23.19
CA ASP A 335 -10.35 -14.96 -23.14
C ASP A 335 -9.33 -15.17 -22.01
N PRO A 336 -9.69 -15.87 -20.90
CA PRO A 336 -8.83 -16.03 -19.75
C PRO A 336 -7.50 -16.70 -20.09
N ARG A 337 -6.42 -15.92 -20.15
CA ARG A 337 -5.09 -16.41 -20.52
C ARG A 337 -4.60 -17.49 -19.55
N GLU A 338 -4.02 -18.56 -20.09
CA GLU A 338 -3.23 -19.50 -19.29
C GLU A 338 -1.93 -18.80 -18.86
N LEU A 339 -1.90 -18.32 -17.62
CA LEU A 339 -0.68 -17.77 -17.06
C LEU A 339 0.30 -18.93 -16.79
N PRO A 340 1.58 -18.82 -17.21
CA PRO A 340 2.58 -19.76 -16.75
C PRO A 340 2.55 -19.74 -15.24
N ARG A 341 2.48 -20.93 -14.61
CA ARG A 341 2.50 -21.03 -13.15
C ARG A 341 3.73 -20.26 -12.67
N THR A 342 3.50 -19.19 -11.91
CA THR A 342 4.58 -18.48 -11.23
C THR A 342 5.36 -19.53 -10.47
N ALA A 343 6.64 -19.71 -10.79
CA ALA A 343 7.46 -20.72 -10.14
C ALA A 343 7.35 -20.50 -8.63
N GLU A 344 6.85 -21.49 -7.90
CA GLU A 344 6.79 -21.43 -6.45
C GLU A 344 8.21 -21.16 -5.93
N PHE A 345 8.34 -20.19 -5.03
CA PHE A 345 9.65 -19.89 -4.46
C PHE A 345 10.24 -21.18 -3.87
N PRO A 346 11.47 -21.58 -4.23
CA PRO A 346 11.94 -22.94 -3.98
C PRO A 346 12.44 -23.10 -2.54
N TRP A 347 11.52 -23.05 -1.57
CA TRP A 347 11.81 -23.17 -0.14
C TRP A 347 12.64 -24.41 0.19
N ALA A 348 12.38 -25.54 -0.48
CA ALA A 348 13.15 -26.76 -0.32
C ALA A 348 14.63 -26.59 -0.73
N GLN A 349 14.91 -25.83 -1.79
CA GLN A 349 16.28 -25.54 -2.24
C GLN A 349 16.97 -24.54 -1.31
N VAL A 350 16.25 -23.52 -0.83
CA VAL A 350 16.81 -22.59 0.17
C VAL A 350 17.16 -23.32 1.46
N VAL A 351 16.27 -24.17 1.97
CA VAL A 351 16.52 -24.97 3.17
C VAL A 351 17.67 -25.96 2.93
N SER A 352 17.76 -26.60 1.77
CA SER A 352 18.87 -27.52 1.48
C SER A 352 20.21 -26.81 1.38
N ILE A 353 20.28 -25.61 0.78
CA ILE A 353 21.47 -24.77 0.75
C ILE A 353 21.87 -24.36 2.17
N LEU A 354 20.92 -23.91 2.99
CA LEU A 354 21.20 -23.53 4.38
C LEU A 354 21.70 -24.71 5.22
N LEU A 355 21.09 -25.89 5.07
CA LEU A 355 21.53 -27.12 5.74
C LEU A 355 22.92 -27.55 5.26
N TRP A 356 23.20 -27.44 3.96
CA TRP A 356 24.52 -27.76 3.41
C TRP A 356 25.58 -26.79 3.91
N LEU A 357 25.31 -25.48 3.90
CA LEU A 357 26.20 -24.45 4.43
C LEU A 357 26.46 -24.66 5.93
N GLY A 358 25.42 -24.99 6.69
CA GLY A 358 25.53 -25.38 8.10
C GLY A 358 26.38 -26.62 8.29
N GLY A 359 26.16 -27.66 7.48
CA GLY A 359 26.94 -28.90 7.49
C GLY A 359 28.42 -28.69 7.16
N VAL A 360 28.72 -27.90 6.12
CA VAL A 360 30.09 -27.51 5.74
C VAL A 360 30.76 -26.70 6.85
N THR A 361 30.02 -25.79 7.49
CA THR A 361 30.53 -25.00 8.61
C THR A 361 30.88 -25.92 9.79
N VAL A 362 29.99 -26.83 10.18
CA VAL A 362 30.24 -27.80 11.25
C VAL A 362 31.43 -28.70 10.90
N ALA A 363 31.47 -29.26 9.68
CA ALA A 363 32.58 -30.08 9.22
C ALA A 363 33.92 -29.31 9.23
N GLY A 364 33.91 -28.05 8.79
CA GLY A 364 35.06 -27.15 8.82
C GLY A 364 35.56 -26.89 10.24
N LEU A 365 34.66 -26.64 11.19
CA LEU A 365 35.01 -26.49 12.61
C LEU A 365 35.66 -27.76 13.18
N TYR A 366 35.14 -28.94 12.84
CA TYR A 366 35.76 -30.21 13.24
C TYR A 366 37.12 -30.45 12.58
N LEU A 367 37.26 -30.16 11.28
CA LEU A 367 38.53 -30.25 10.57
C LEU A 367 39.58 -29.32 11.18
N LEU A 368 39.21 -28.07 11.48
CA LEU A 368 40.10 -27.11 12.14
C LEU A 368 40.47 -27.58 13.56
N ARG A 369 39.51 -28.12 14.31
CA ARG A 369 39.75 -28.69 15.64
C ARG A 369 40.72 -29.87 15.60
N TYR A 370 40.45 -30.89 14.78
CA TYR A 370 41.31 -32.08 14.70
C TYR A 370 42.66 -31.75 14.06
N GLY A 371 42.69 -30.86 13.06
CA GLY A 371 43.91 -30.35 12.44
C GLY A 371 44.81 -29.65 13.46
N ALA A 372 44.25 -28.79 14.31
CA ALA A 372 45.00 -28.16 15.38
C ALA A 372 45.45 -29.15 16.46
N GLU A 373 44.65 -30.16 16.81
CA GLU A 373 45.06 -31.23 17.74
C GLU A 373 46.24 -32.03 17.17
N ILE A 374 46.23 -32.35 15.88
CA ILE A 374 47.33 -33.03 15.17
C ILE A 374 48.58 -32.15 15.13
N TYR A 375 48.44 -30.88 14.72
CA TYR A 375 49.55 -29.93 14.69
C TYR A 375 50.21 -29.77 16.06
N LEU A 376 49.42 -29.55 17.11
CA LEU A 376 49.91 -29.45 18.48
C LEU A 376 50.57 -30.75 18.94
N THR A 377 50.03 -31.91 18.56
CA THR A 377 50.65 -33.22 18.85
C THR A 377 52.03 -33.34 18.22
N ILE A 378 52.18 -32.99 16.94
CA ILE A 378 53.47 -33.00 16.24
C ILE A 378 54.42 -31.98 16.89
N ARG A 379 53.96 -30.74 17.11
CA ARG A 379 54.77 -29.65 17.67
C ARG A 379 55.21 -29.92 19.10
N SER A 380 54.41 -30.65 19.87
CA SER A 380 54.70 -31.00 21.26
C SER A 380 55.80 -32.04 21.42
N ARG A 381 56.33 -32.65 20.34
CA ARG A 381 57.42 -33.66 20.43
C ARG A 381 58.80 -33.05 20.68
N GLY A 382 58.99 -31.77 20.42
CA GLY A 382 60.27 -31.08 20.67
C GLY A 382 60.56 -30.84 22.16
N THR A 383 61.74 -30.29 22.43
CA THR A 383 62.26 -29.96 23.77
C THR A 383 62.37 -28.44 24.01
N ASP A 384 62.05 -27.63 23.01
CA ASP A 384 62.13 -26.17 23.07
C ASP A 384 60.91 -25.53 23.77
N GLN A 385 61.00 -24.23 24.08
CA GLN A 385 59.91 -23.52 24.75
C GLN A 385 58.59 -23.54 23.96
N ALA A 386 58.66 -23.53 22.63
CA ALA A 386 57.47 -23.62 21.81
C ALA A 386 56.86 -25.03 21.82
N ALA A 387 57.65 -26.11 21.96
CA ALA A 387 57.10 -27.45 22.16
C ALA A 387 56.40 -27.59 23.51
N VAL A 388 56.97 -27.03 24.58
CA VAL A 388 56.34 -27.06 25.91
C VAL A 388 55.04 -26.25 25.94
N ARG A 389 54.99 -25.09 25.28
CA ARG A 389 53.73 -24.33 25.07
C ARG A 389 52.70 -25.13 24.27
N ALA A 390 53.12 -25.79 23.19
CA ALA A 390 52.24 -26.64 22.39
C ALA A 390 51.70 -27.82 23.21
N ARG A 391 52.54 -28.44 24.06
CA ARG A 391 52.14 -29.55 24.94
C ARG A 391 51.11 -29.12 25.99
N TYR A 392 51.25 -27.91 26.54
CA TYR A 392 50.26 -27.36 27.45
C TYR A 392 48.93 -27.05 26.76
N ARG A 393 48.95 -26.40 25.57
CA ARG A 393 47.74 -26.16 24.78
C ARG A 393 47.04 -27.46 24.39
N LEU A 394 47.81 -28.48 24.00
CA LEU A 394 47.28 -29.82 23.69
C LEU A 394 46.60 -30.46 24.91
N LEU A 395 47.20 -30.33 26.10
CA LEU A 395 46.59 -30.82 27.34
C LEU A 395 45.26 -30.13 27.61
N LEU A 396 45.21 -28.80 27.57
CA LEU A 396 43.99 -28.02 27.78
C LEU A 396 42.91 -28.35 26.75
N MET A 397 43.29 -28.48 25.47
CA MET A 397 42.38 -28.84 24.38
C MET A 397 41.76 -30.23 24.58
N ARG A 398 42.54 -31.22 25.03
CA ARG A 398 42.06 -32.58 25.34
C ARG A 398 41.16 -32.60 26.57
N LEU A 399 41.50 -31.85 27.61
CA LEU A 399 40.69 -31.73 28.83
C LEU A 399 39.35 -31.05 28.52
N ALA A 400 39.33 -29.95 27.78
CA ALA A 400 38.09 -29.27 27.38
C ALA A 400 37.20 -30.15 26.50
N SER A 401 37.79 -30.95 25.62
CA SER A 401 37.06 -31.93 24.81
C SER A 401 36.44 -33.05 25.67
N ARG A 402 36.98 -33.32 26.86
CA ARG A 402 36.44 -34.27 27.84
C ARG A 402 35.49 -33.63 28.86
N GLY A 403 35.17 -32.35 28.67
CA GLY A 403 34.20 -31.61 29.47
C GLY A 403 34.77 -30.87 30.68
N TYR A 404 36.10 -30.76 30.82
CA TYR A 404 36.69 -29.84 31.79
C TYR A 404 36.35 -28.39 31.41
N ASP A 405 36.31 -27.52 32.41
CA ASP A 405 36.02 -26.11 32.17
C ASP A 405 37.14 -25.42 31.39
N LEU A 406 36.78 -24.42 30.60
CA LEU A 406 37.76 -23.70 29.80
C LEU A 406 38.58 -22.84 30.75
N LYS A 407 39.90 -23.01 30.72
CA LYS A 407 40.84 -22.19 31.45
C LYS A 407 40.88 -20.79 30.80
N PRO A 408 40.46 -19.73 31.49
CA PRO A 408 40.58 -18.37 30.97
C PRO A 408 42.04 -17.99 30.71
N ALA A 409 42.28 -17.06 29.78
CA ALA A 409 43.62 -16.57 29.49
C ALA A 409 44.30 -15.91 30.70
N SER A 410 43.52 -15.29 31.59
CA SER A 410 43.98 -14.63 32.82
C SER A 410 44.44 -15.60 33.92
N MET A 411 43.98 -16.85 33.89
CA MET A 411 44.31 -17.84 34.92
C MET A 411 45.71 -18.42 34.67
N THR A 412 46.47 -18.75 35.70
CA THR A 412 47.75 -19.45 35.57
C THR A 412 47.55 -20.98 35.51
N ALA A 413 48.60 -21.71 35.11
CA ALA A 413 48.53 -23.18 35.10
C ALA A 413 48.34 -23.75 36.52
N ARG A 414 48.92 -23.11 37.53
CA ARG A 414 48.78 -23.50 38.94
C ARG A 414 47.38 -23.26 39.48
N GLU A 415 46.82 -22.08 39.23
CA GLU A 415 45.44 -21.77 39.65
C GLU A 415 44.44 -22.73 39.00
N TYR A 416 44.63 -23.05 37.71
CA TYR A 416 43.77 -24.03 37.03
C TYR A 416 43.90 -25.43 37.64
N ALA A 417 45.09 -25.82 38.09
CA ALA A 417 45.32 -27.08 38.79
C ALA A 417 44.75 -27.11 40.23
N MET A 418 44.41 -25.96 40.83
CA MET A 418 43.68 -25.95 42.11
C MET A 418 42.24 -26.45 41.95
N GLN A 419 41.65 -26.24 40.76
CA GLN A 419 40.31 -26.77 40.44
C GLN A 419 40.34 -28.25 40.07
N PHE A 420 41.46 -28.71 39.50
CA PHE A 420 41.67 -30.09 39.03
C PHE A 420 43.01 -30.62 39.56
N PRO A 421 43.04 -31.16 40.80
CA PRO A 421 44.27 -31.53 41.51
C PRO A 421 45.18 -32.50 40.74
N GLU A 422 44.62 -33.34 39.89
CA GLU A 422 45.33 -34.25 38.98
C GLU A 422 46.28 -33.52 38.00
N LEU A 423 46.08 -32.21 37.78
CA LEU A 423 46.94 -31.38 36.94
C LEU A 423 48.12 -30.77 37.68
N ALA A 424 48.17 -30.85 39.03
CA ALA A 424 49.16 -30.15 39.85
C ALA A 424 50.60 -30.49 39.46
N GLY A 425 50.90 -31.78 39.24
CA GLY A 425 52.23 -32.23 38.82
C GLY A 425 52.67 -31.66 37.47
N PHE A 426 51.74 -31.55 36.50
CA PHE A 426 52.03 -30.92 35.23
C PHE A 426 52.18 -29.39 35.37
N ALA A 427 51.29 -28.74 36.11
CA ALA A 427 51.28 -27.29 36.30
C ALA A 427 52.56 -26.79 36.98
N ASP A 428 53.08 -27.52 37.97
CA ASP A 428 54.33 -27.19 38.64
C ASP A 428 55.55 -27.33 37.72
N ALA A 429 55.66 -28.43 36.99
CA ALA A 429 56.74 -28.65 36.04
C ALA A 429 56.70 -27.62 34.90
N TYR A 430 55.51 -27.32 34.38
CA TYR A 430 55.31 -26.30 33.35
C TYR A 430 55.69 -24.90 33.83
N THR A 431 55.29 -24.53 35.05
CA THR A 431 55.61 -23.22 35.64
C THR A 431 57.11 -23.08 35.85
N ARG A 432 57.77 -24.10 36.41
CA ARG A 432 59.22 -24.12 36.59
C ARG A 432 59.95 -24.01 35.27
N PHE A 433 59.60 -24.82 34.27
CA PHE A 433 60.21 -24.78 32.94
C PHE A 433 60.05 -23.40 32.27
N ARG A 434 58.88 -22.77 32.40
CA ARG A 434 58.60 -21.45 31.78
C ARG A 434 59.48 -20.33 32.33
N TYR A 435 59.77 -20.34 33.62
CA TYR A 435 60.57 -19.31 34.29
C TYR A 435 62.05 -19.71 34.45
N MET A 436 62.46 -20.87 33.93
CA MET A 436 63.84 -21.34 33.99
C MET A 436 64.74 -20.57 32.98
N PRO A 437 65.90 -20.06 33.40
CA PRO A 437 66.84 -19.39 32.49
C PRO A 437 67.30 -20.30 31.33
N PRO A 438 67.70 -19.74 30.17
CA PRO A 438 68.18 -20.52 29.01
C PRO A 438 69.44 -21.36 29.26
N ALA A 439 70.26 -20.98 30.25
CA ALA A 439 71.58 -21.55 30.51
C ALA A 439 71.59 -22.82 31.40
N VAL A 440 70.44 -23.28 31.86
CA VAL A 440 70.32 -24.45 32.76
C VAL A 440 69.92 -25.68 31.97
N ASP A 441 70.49 -26.85 32.28
CA ASP A 441 70.06 -28.13 31.70
C ASP A 441 68.58 -28.37 32.01
N ARG A 442 67.78 -28.53 30.96
CA ARG A 442 66.32 -28.66 31.04
C ARG A 442 65.83 -30.09 30.94
N ASN A 443 66.72 -31.06 30.74
CA ASN A 443 66.36 -32.45 30.49
C ASN A 443 65.55 -33.07 31.65
N GLU A 444 65.93 -32.78 32.89
CA GLU A 444 65.21 -33.29 34.07
C GLU A 444 63.79 -32.72 34.18
N GLU A 445 63.62 -31.41 33.95
CA GLU A 445 62.29 -30.79 34.01
C GLU A 445 61.40 -31.15 32.81
N ILE A 446 61.99 -31.41 31.64
CA ILE A 446 61.26 -31.96 30.49
C ILE A 446 60.71 -33.34 30.82
N SER A 447 61.50 -34.20 31.47
CA SER A 447 61.06 -35.53 31.91
C SER A 447 59.93 -35.43 32.94
N ARG A 448 60.06 -34.58 33.97
CA ARG A 448 58.98 -34.33 34.94
C ARG A 448 57.70 -33.81 34.27
N LEU A 449 57.83 -32.94 33.28
CA LEU A 449 56.71 -32.39 32.52
C LEU A 449 56.03 -33.45 31.64
N LEU A 450 56.80 -34.36 31.04
CA LEU A 450 56.27 -35.51 30.30
C LEU A 450 55.51 -36.46 31.21
N ASP A 451 56.06 -36.80 32.37
CA ASP A 451 55.41 -37.66 33.36
C ASP A 451 54.13 -37.03 33.92
N GLY A 452 54.17 -35.72 34.20
CA GLY A 452 53.01 -34.95 34.63
C GLY A 452 51.92 -34.90 33.55
N TYR A 453 52.32 -34.73 32.29
CA TYR A 453 51.41 -34.72 31.14
C TYR A 453 50.73 -36.08 30.93
N GLN A 454 51.49 -37.17 30.99
CA GLN A 454 50.96 -38.52 30.84
C GLN A 454 49.96 -38.86 31.95
N ARG A 455 50.29 -38.51 33.21
CA ARG A 455 49.40 -38.68 34.36
C ARG A 455 48.12 -37.86 34.21
N ALA A 456 48.24 -36.56 33.98
CA ALA A 456 47.09 -35.67 33.76
C ALA A 456 46.19 -36.15 32.62
N ASN A 457 46.78 -36.62 31.52
CA ASN A 457 46.03 -37.13 30.37
C ASN A 457 45.36 -38.49 30.65
N ARG A 458 45.96 -39.36 31.46
CA ARG A 458 45.39 -40.66 31.86
C ARG A 458 44.30 -40.49 32.90
N ASP A 459 44.60 -39.83 34.00
CA ASP A 459 43.69 -39.70 35.15
C ASP A 459 42.47 -38.84 34.76
N GLY A 460 42.71 -37.79 33.96
CA GLY A 460 41.64 -36.99 33.37
C GLY A 460 40.79 -37.72 32.31
N SER A 461 41.22 -38.90 31.82
CA SER A 461 40.40 -39.73 30.92
C SER A 461 39.41 -40.63 31.64
N HIS A 462 39.71 -41.02 32.88
CA HIS A 462 38.89 -41.91 33.73
C HIS A 462 37.88 -41.16 34.60
N ALA A 463 38.06 -39.85 34.81
CA ALA A 463 37.26 -39.04 35.71
C ALA A 463 35.76 -38.89 35.32
N ARG A 464 35.34 -39.20 34.08
CA ARG A 464 33.95 -39.05 33.64
C ARG A 464 33.42 -40.22 32.81
N LYS A 465 32.28 -40.77 33.22
CA LYS A 465 31.47 -41.75 32.48
C LYS A 465 31.12 -41.13 31.11
N TYR A 466 31.51 -41.77 30.00
CA TYR A 466 31.34 -41.29 28.61
C TYR A 466 32.33 -40.24 28.06
N SER A 467 33.50 -40.05 28.70
CA SER A 467 34.56 -39.11 28.25
C SER A 467 34.99 -39.29 26.78
N TRP A 468 34.86 -40.50 26.22
CA TRP A 468 35.17 -40.79 24.82
C TRP A 468 34.13 -40.22 23.84
N ILE A 469 32.83 -40.26 24.16
CA ILE A 469 31.76 -39.71 23.31
C ILE A 469 31.84 -38.19 23.29
N THR A 470 31.97 -37.58 24.47
CA THR A 470 32.09 -36.12 24.60
C THR A 470 33.32 -35.61 23.87
N ARG A 471 34.41 -36.38 23.83
CA ARG A 471 35.63 -36.01 23.10
C ARG A 471 35.43 -35.98 21.60
N VAL A 472 34.64 -36.88 21.03
CA VAL A 472 34.43 -36.96 19.58
C VAL A 472 33.56 -35.78 19.10
N PHE A 473 32.54 -35.40 19.88
CA PHE A 473 31.53 -34.40 19.50
C PHE A 473 31.70 -33.02 20.15
N SER A 474 32.80 -32.77 20.87
CA SER A 474 33.03 -31.45 21.51
C SER A 474 33.83 -30.52 20.60
N LEU A 475 33.31 -29.32 20.34
CA LEU A 475 34.07 -28.23 19.70
C LEU A 475 34.77 -27.31 20.72
N ARG A 476 34.64 -27.57 22.03
CA ARG A 476 35.24 -26.70 23.09
C ARG A 476 36.76 -26.58 22.97
N GLY A 477 37.42 -27.58 22.38
CA GLY A 477 38.86 -27.54 22.10
C GLY A 477 39.30 -26.41 21.16
N LEU A 478 38.38 -25.88 20.33
CA LEU A 478 38.64 -24.72 19.46
C LEU A 478 39.07 -23.47 20.21
N HIS A 479 38.72 -23.35 21.50
CA HIS A 479 39.16 -22.23 22.35
C HIS A 479 40.69 -22.11 22.47
N TYR A 480 41.44 -23.20 22.22
CA TYR A 480 42.90 -23.24 22.35
C TYR A 480 43.64 -23.39 21.02
N VAL A 481 42.91 -23.31 19.90
CA VAL A 481 43.46 -23.18 18.55
C VAL A 481 43.83 -21.74 18.33
#